data_AF-A0A3Q0DHD2-F1
#
_entry.id   AF-A0A3Q0DHD2-F1
#
_cell.length_a   1.000
_cell.length_b   1.000
_cell.length_c   1.000
_cell.angle_alpha   90.00
_cell.angle_beta   90.00
_cell.angle_gamma   90.00
#
_symmetry.space_group_name_H-M   'P 1'
#
loop_
_entity.id
_entity.type
_entity.pdbx_description
1 polymer ?
#
loop_
_entity_poly.entity_id
_entity_poly.type
_entity_poly.pdbx_seq_one_letter_code
_entity_poly.pdbx_strand_id
1 'polypeptide(L)'
;MHLTMAPQWKRRYVPVTNCTKRASSWSLVSPTMPCGRWPRSVPSARAMAGSCQLCTSFFWKEHHFKAIALVEKALQATYGASAPNMTSAALRWMYHHSQLQGAHGDAVILGMSCLEQLEQNLAATEEGPLELAVMDAFDRAWHLVAHKCPNYFR
;
A
#
# COMPACT_ATOMS: atom_id res chain seq x y z
N MET A 1 -13.05 -17.13 39.44
CA MET A 1 -11.88 -16.34 38.99
C MET A 1 -11.30 -17.03 37.76
N HIS A 2 -11.52 -16.50 36.56
CA HIS A 2 -10.72 -16.89 35.39
C HIS A 2 -10.58 -15.64 34.52
N LEU A 3 -9.38 -15.06 34.57
CA LEU A 3 -8.98 -13.88 33.81
C LEU A 3 -8.65 -14.30 32.38
N THR A 4 -9.21 -13.56 31.43
CA THR A 4 -8.87 -13.51 30.01
C THR A 4 -7.40 -13.13 29.80
N MET A 5 -6.65 -13.90 29.03
CA MET A 5 -5.33 -13.50 28.51
C MET A 5 -5.48 -13.06 27.04
N ALA A 6 -5.40 -11.75 26.81
CA ALA A 6 -5.12 -11.18 25.49
C ALA A 6 -3.59 -11.18 25.26
N PRO A 7 -3.09 -11.52 24.07
CA PRO A 7 -1.65 -11.57 23.82
C PRO A 7 -1.03 -10.18 23.69
N GLN A 8 -0.05 -9.92 24.56
CA GLN A 8 0.73 -8.69 24.66
C GLN A 8 1.90 -8.61 23.67
N TRP A 9 1.65 -8.17 22.44
CA TRP A 9 2.72 -7.80 21.51
C TRP A 9 2.70 -6.28 21.20
N LYS A 10 3.04 -5.53 22.25
CA LYS A 10 3.96 -4.38 22.22
C LYS A 10 3.91 -3.45 20.98
N ARG A 11 3.15 -2.36 21.14
CA ARG A 11 3.49 -1.03 20.61
C ARG A 11 4.94 -0.71 20.96
N ARG A 12 5.83 -0.62 19.97
CA ARG A 12 7.04 0.22 20.06
C ARG A 12 6.87 1.38 19.09
N TYR A 13 6.27 2.44 19.59
CA TYR A 13 6.31 3.74 18.94
C TYR A 13 7.63 4.41 19.33
N VAL A 14 8.49 4.69 18.35
CA VAL A 14 9.66 5.55 18.53
C VAL A 14 9.33 6.88 17.85
N PRO A 15 9.10 7.97 18.61
CA PRO A 15 8.82 9.26 18.00
C PRO A 15 10.07 9.79 17.31
N VAL A 16 9.99 10.04 16.00
CA VAL A 16 10.97 10.87 15.29
C VAL A 16 10.62 12.32 15.59
N THR A 17 11.16 12.86 16.68
CA THR A 17 11.09 14.29 16.99
C THR A 17 12.12 15.06 16.17
N ASN A 18 11.72 15.59 15.01
CA ASN A 18 12.06 16.94 14.54
C ASN A 18 11.65 17.10 13.08
N CYS A 19 10.58 17.84 12.83
CA CYS A 19 10.31 18.40 11.50
C CYS A 19 9.75 19.82 11.63
N THR A 20 10.46 20.67 12.38
CA THR A 20 10.26 22.12 12.35
C THR A 20 11.47 22.76 11.67
N LYS A 21 11.35 23.04 10.37
CA LYS A 21 11.82 24.26 9.68
C LYS A 21 11.77 24.10 8.17
N ARG A 22 10.78 24.78 7.58
CA ARG A 22 10.89 25.72 6.45
C ARG A 22 9.64 25.63 5.58
N ALA A 23 8.55 26.17 6.11
CA ALA A 23 7.47 26.68 5.28
C ALA A 23 8.02 27.90 4.52
N SER A 24 8.18 27.78 3.21
CA SER A 24 8.30 28.92 2.33
C SER A 24 7.42 28.65 1.11
N SER A 25 6.23 29.24 1.17
CA SER A 25 5.42 29.76 0.07
C SER A 25 5.43 28.98 -1.24
N TRP A 26 4.46 28.09 -1.42
CA TRP A 26 3.97 27.67 -2.74
C TRP A 26 2.43 27.67 -2.73
N SER A 27 1.86 28.87 -2.86
CA SER A 27 0.48 29.00 -3.32
C SER A 27 0.48 28.77 -4.83
N LEU A 28 -0.05 27.63 -5.27
CA LEU A 28 -0.93 27.45 -6.44
C LEU A 28 -1.03 25.95 -6.79
N VAL A 29 -2.16 25.37 -6.37
CA VAL A 29 -2.79 24.16 -6.96
C VAL A 29 -1.85 22.96 -7.11
N SER A 30 -1.36 22.42 -5.99
CA SER A 30 -1.08 20.98 -5.97
C SER A 30 -2.41 20.25 -6.15
N PRO A 31 -2.52 19.26 -7.05
CA PRO A 31 -3.55 18.26 -6.88
C PRO A 31 -3.15 17.50 -5.62
N THR A 32 -3.69 17.92 -4.47
CA THR A 32 -3.70 17.06 -3.29
C THR A 32 -4.44 15.81 -3.73
N MET A 33 -3.70 14.75 -4.08
CA MET A 33 -4.31 13.45 -4.22
C MET A 33 -4.90 13.15 -2.84
N PRO A 34 -6.23 13.03 -2.72
CA PRO A 34 -6.81 12.64 -1.45
C PRO A 34 -6.20 11.29 -1.08
N CYS A 35 -5.79 11.17 0.18
CA CYS A 35 -5.23 9.94 0.74
C CYS A 35 -6.05 8.73 0.25
N GLY A 36 -5.39 7.80 -0.44
CA GLY A 36 -6.01 6.55 -0.89
C GLY A 36 -6.72 6.57 -2.24
N ARG A 37 -6.67 7.64 -3.05
CA ARG A 37 -7.28 7.64 -4.40
C ARG A 37 -6.24 7.61 -5.52
N TRP A 38 -6.15 6.48 -6.21
CA TRP A 38 -5.28 6.29 -7.37
C TRP A 38 -5.94 6.74 -8.68
N PRO A 39 -5.20 7.36 -9.61
CA PRO A 39 -5.71 7.71 -10.92
C PRO A 39 -5.93 6.45 -11.78
N ARG A 40 -7.01 6.43 -12.57
CA ARG A 40 -7.39 5.29 -13.43
C ARG A 40 -6.55 5.14 -14.70
N SER A 41 -5.75 6.15 -15.03
CA SER A 41 -4.87 6.17 -16.19
C SER A 41 -3.61 6.96 -15.86
N VAL A 42 -2.55 6.75 -16.64
CA VAL A 42 -1.29 7.48 -16.53
C VAL A 42 -1.56 8.99 -16.75
N PRO A 43 -1.44 9.83 -15.71
CA PRO A 43 -1.54 11.28 -15.83
C PRO A 43 -0.41 11.86 -16.67
N SER A 44 -0.68 13.02 -17.29
CA SER A 44 0.33 13.81 -18.02
C SER A 44 1.53 14.14 -17.14
N ALA A 45 2.72 14.26 -17.73
CA ALA A 45 3.96 14.64 -17.04
C ALA A 45 3.81 15.91 -16.17
N ARG A 46 2.93 16.83 -16.57
CA ARG A 46 2.62 18.05 -15.81
C ARG A 46 1.95 17.77 -14.46
N ALA A 47 1.14 16.71 -14.37
CA ALA A 47 0.46 16.29 -13.14
C ALA A 47 1.40 15.57 -12.15
N MET A 48 2.63 15.25 -12.57
CA MET A 48 3.64 14.58 -11.74
C MET A 48 4.73 15.53 -11.21
N ALA A 49 4.62 16.83 -11.49
CA ALA A 49 5.57 17.83 -11.00
C ALA A 49 5.63 17.80 -9.45
N GLY A 50 6.83 17.60 -8.89
CA GLY A 50 7.05 17.48 -7.44
C GLY A 50 7.11 16.05 -6.89
N SER A 51 6.85 15.02 -7.71
CA SER A 51 7.02 13.62 -7.32
C SER A 51 8.50 13.19 -7.29
N CYS A 52 8.84 12.23 -6.44
CA CYS A 52 10.15 11.59 -6.46
C CYS A 52 10.36 10.91 -7.82
N GLN A 53 11.35 11.36 -8.59
CA GLN A 53 11.67 10.83 -9.93
C GLN A 53 11.90 9.31 -9.91
N LEU A 54 12.37 8.79 -8.77
CA LEU A 54 12.57 7.36 -8.55
C LEU A 54 11.26 6.58 -8.50
N CYS A 55 10.32 7.01 -7.67
CA CYS A 55 9.02 6.36 -7.54
C CYS A 55 8.25 6.40 -8.87
N THR A 56 8.34 7.54 -9.56
CA THR A 56 7.69 7.73 -10.86
C THR A 56 8.28 6.81 -11.93
N SER A 57 9.60 6.75 -12.08
CA SER A 57 10.22 5.89 -13.10
C SER A 57 9.97 4.39 -12.88
N PHE A 58 9.78 3.97 -11.63
CA PHE A 58 9.58 2.57 -11.27
C PHE A 58 8.14 2.12 -11.43
N PHE A 59 7.20 2.80 -10.77
CA PHE A 59 5.83 2.32 -10.64
C PHE A 59 4.88 2.94 -11.67
N TRP A 60 5.25 4.08 -12.27
CA TRP A 60 4.36 4.82 -13.16
C TRP A 60 4.40 4.30 -14.59
N LYS A 61 3.93 3.07 -14.80
CA LYS A 61 3.85 2.42 -16.11
C LYS A 61 2.43 1.92 -16.35
N GLU A 62 1.97 1.94 -17.60
CA GLU A 62 0.62 1.52 -17.98
C GLU A 62 0.25 0.11 -17.45
N HIS A 63 1.21 -0.80 -17.46
CA HIS A 63 1.05 -2.18 -16.99
C HIS A 63 0.69 -2.26 -15.49
N HIS A 64 1.22 -1.35 -14.66
CA HIS A 64 0.86 -1.29 -13.23
C HIS A 64 -0.60 -0.86 -13.04
N PHE A 65 -1.07 0.13 -13.81
CA PHE A 65 -2.47 0.55 -13.74
C PHE A 65 -3.43 -0.54 -14.22
N LYS A 66 -3.07 -1.28 -15.29
CA LYS A 66 -3.83 -2.47 -15.74
C LYS A 66 -3.88 -3.55 -14.66
N ALA A 67 -2.75 -3.81 -14.01
CA ALA A 67 -2.66 -4.77 -12.91
C ALA A 67 -3.54 -4.37 -11.71
N ILE A 68 -3.50 -3.10 -11.30
CA ILE A 68 -4.36 -2.55 -10.22
C ILE A 68 -5.84 -2.72 -10.57
N ALA A 69 -6.24 -2.39 -11.80
CA ALA A 69 -7.63 -2.51 -12.23
C ALA A 69 -8.14 -3.97 -12.21
N LEU A 70 -7.27 -4.96 -12.48
CA LEU A 70 -7.62 -6.38 -12.38
C LEU A 70 -7.91 -6.79 -10.93
N VAL A 71 -7.07 -6.36 -10.00
CA VAL A 71 -7.25 -6.64 -8.57
C VAL A 71 -8.50 -5.94 -8.04
N GLU A 72 -8.74 -4.68 -8.42
CA GLU A 72 -9.92 -3.92 -8.01
C GLU A 72 -11.21 -4.61 -8.48
N LYS A 73 -11.23 -5.09 -9.73
CA LYS A 73 -12.35 -5.85 -10.27
C LYS A 73 -12.58 -7.16 -9.51
N ALA A 74 -11.51 -7.86 -9.12
CA ALA A 74 -11.62 -9.11 -8.36
C ALA A 74 -12.11 -8.87 -6.92
N LEU A 75 -11.63 -7.81 -6.27
CA LEU A 75 -12.11 -7.39 -4.95
C LEU A 75 -13.61 -7.07 -4.99
N GLN A 76 -14.04 -6.29 -5.97
CA GLN A 76 -15.44 -5.92 -6.12
C GLN A 76 -16.33 -7.14 -6.43
N ALA A 77 -15.85 -8.07 -7.26
CA ALA A 77 -16.59 -9.29 -7.59
C ALA A 77 -16.72 -10.26 -6.40
N THR A 78 -15.72 -10.29 -5.51
CA THR A 78 -15.68 -11.24 -4.39
C THR A 78 -16.42 -10.70 -3.15
N TYR A 79 -16.21 -9.42 -2.82
CA TYR A 79 -16.70 -8.82 -1.57
C TYR A 79 -17.84 -7.81 -1.77
N GLY A 80 -18.12 -7.41 -3.02
CA GLY A 80 -19.22 -6.50 -3.34
C GLY A 80 -19.09 -5.15 -2.62
N ALA A 81 -20.13 -4.74 -1.90
CA ALA A 81 -20.16 -3.48 -1.18
C ALA A 81 -19.21 -3.43 0.04
N SER A 82 -18.74 -4.58 0.52
CA SER A 82 -17.83 -4.69 1.66
C SER A 82 -16.37 -4.91 1.23
N ALA A 83 -16.03 -4.56 -0.01
CA ALA A 83 -14.68 -4.74 -0.53
C ALA A 83 -13.65 -3.95 0.29
N PRO A 84 -12.54 -4.60 0.72
CA PRO A 84 -11.47 -3.89 1.39
C PRO A 84 -10.82 -2.90 0.42
N ASN A 85 -10.29 -1.80 0.96
CA ASN A 85 -9.55 -0.84 0.16
C ASN A 85 -8.30 -1.49 -0.45
N MET A 86 -7.84 -1.00 -1.61
CA MET A 86 -6.69 -1.56 -2.32
C MET A 86 -5.43 -1.64 -1.43
N THR A 87 -5.21 -0.63 -0.59
CA THR A 87 -4.10 -0.64 0.39
C THR A 87 -4.24 -1.75 1.42
N SER A 88 -5.45 -1.98 1.95
CA SER A 88 -5.70 -3.08 2.92
C SER A 88 -5.48 -4.44 2.24
N ALA A 89 -6.00 -4.63 1.03
CA ALA A 89 -5.76 -5.85 0.27
C ALA A 89 -4.27 -6.10 0.02
N ALA A 90 -3.50 -5.08 -0.37
CA ALA A 90 -2.06 -5.21 -0.57
C ALA A 90 -1.30 -5.56 0.72
N LEU A 91 -1.65 -4.93 1.85
CA LEU A 91 -1.06 -5.24 3.15
C LEU A 91 -1.38 -6.68 3.57
N ARG A 92 -2.64 -7.09 3.48
CA ARG A 92 -3.07 -8.46 3.79
C ARG A 92 -2.36 -9.49 2.91
N TRP A 93 -2.14 -9.18 1.63
CA TRP A 93 -1.35 -10.04 0.74
C TRP A 93 0.09 -10.17 1.23
N MET A 94 0.73 -9.08 1.65
CA MET A 94 2.10 -9.14 2.19
C MET A 94 2.20 -9.97 3.47
N TYR A 95 1.23 -9.89 4.38
CA TYR A 95 1.31 -10.61 5.66
C TYR A 95 0.93 -12.10 5.56
N HIS A 96 -0.03 -12.45 4.70
CA HIS A 96 -0.58 -13.82 4.67
C HIS A 96 -0.16 -14.64 3.45
N HIS A 97 0.18 -13.99 2.34
CA HIS A 97 0.37 -14.66 1.04
C HIS A 97 1.78 -14.46 0.45
N SER A 98 2.63 -13.66 1.10
CA SER A 98 4.02 -13.51 0.69
C SER A 98 4.91 -14.63 1.25
N GLN A 99 6.17 -14.66 0.82
CA GLN A 99 7.16 -15.59 1.35
C GLN A 99 7.77 -15.13 2.69
N LEU A 100 7.33 -14.00 3.25
CA LEU A 100 7.85 -13.45 4.51
C LEU A 100 7.49 -14.35 5.69
N GLN A 101 8.46 -14.62 6.55
CA GLN A 101 8.27 -15.46 7.73
C GLN A 101 8.69 -14.73 9.00
N GLY A 102 7.72 -14.41 9.85
CA GLY A 102 7.99 -13.78 11.14
C GLY A 102 8.92 -14.61 12.04
N ALA A 103 8.93 -15.93 11.89
CA ALA A 103 9.85 -16.83 12.59
C ALA A 103 11.33 -16.62 12.21
N HIS A 104 11.60 -16.09 11.02
CA HIS A 104 12.93 -15.73 10.55
C HIS A 104 13.31 -14.29 10.87
N GLY A 105 12.42 -13.53 11.53
CA GLY A 105 12.63 -12.12 11.83
C GLY A 105 12.28 -11.18 10.67
N ASP A 106 11.59 -11.69 9.63
CA ASP A 106 11.11 -10.87 8.54
C ASP A 106 10.03 -9.89 9.02
N ALA A 107 10.08 -8.66 8.51
CA ALA A 107 9.13 -7.61 8.87
C ALA A 107 8.79 -6.73 7.67
N VAL A 108 7.58 -6.16 7.69
CA VAL A 108 7.10 -5.20 6.69
C VAL A 108 7.29 -3.78 7.22
N ILE A 109 7.92 -2.92 6.43
CA ILE A 109 8.08 -1.49 6.75
C ILE A 109 6.84 -0.73 6.26
N LEU A 110 6.10 -0.12 7.19
CA LEU A 110 4.93 0.70 6.87
C LEU A 110 5.33 2.17 6.65
N GLY A 111 5.04 2.70 5.47
CA GLY A 111 5.19 4.12 5.16
C GLY A 111 3.87 4.88 5.34
N MET A 112 3.95 6.12 5.83
CA MET A 112 2.79 7.00 6.05
C MET A 112 3.17 8.47 5.85
N SER A 113 2.22 9.28 5.39
CA SER A 113 2.34 10.75 5.36
C SER A 113 1.33 11.45 6.29
N CYS A 114 0.35 10.72 6.83
CA CYS A 114 -0.57 11.21 7.86
C CYS A 114 -0.92 10.10 8.87
N LEU A 115 -1.50 10.50 10.01
CA LEU A 115 -1.88 9.57 11.07
C LEU A 115 -3.00 8.62 10.65
N GLU A 116 -3.98 9.11 9.90
CA GLU A 116 -5.10 8.32 9.39
C GLU A 116 -4.63 7.15 8.52
N GLN A 117 -3.61 7.36 7.68
CA GLN A 117 -2.99 6.28 6.90
C GLN A 117 -2.33 5.23 7.79
N LEU A 118 -1.67 5.66 8.88
CA LEU A 118 -1.06 4.72 9.82
C LEU A 118 -2.14 3.86 10.49
N GLU A 119 -3.22 4.47 10.97
CA GLU A 119 -4.32 3.75 11.62
C GLU A 119 -4.97 2.75 10.67
N GLN A 120 -5.22 3.15 9.42
CA GLN A 120 -5.74 2.26 8.38
C GLN A 120 -4.78 1.12 8.04
N ASN A 121 -3.47 1.42 7.93
CA ASN A 121 -2.47 0.40 7.64
C ASN A 121 -2.36 -0.61 8.77
N LEU A 122 -2.35 -0.15 10.03
CA LEU A 122 -2.30 -1.01 11.21
C LEU A 122 -3.53 -1.91 11.29
N ALA A 123 -4.73 -1.36 11.10
CA ALA A 123 -5.96 -2.15 11.06
C ALA A 123 -5.89 -3.26 9.99
N ALA A 124 -5.38 -2.94 8.80
CA ALA A 124 -5.21 -3.92 7.72
C ALA A 124 -4.19 -5.02 8.04
N THR A 125 -3.20 -4.78 8.90
CA THR A 125 -2.25 -5.83 9.32
C THR A 125 -2.87 -6.87 10.26
N GLU A 126 -3.93 -6.49 10.98
CA GLU A 126 -4.66 -7.38 11.88
C GLU A 126 -5.76 -8.18 11.18
N GLU A 127 -6.13 -7.78 9.94
CA GLU A 127 -7.11 -8.47 9.13
C GLU A 127 -6.61 -9.85 8.65
N GLY A 128 -7.56 -10.76 8.41
CA GLY A 128 -7.29 -12.14 7.98
C GLY A 128 -6.87 -12.28 6.51
N PRO A 129 -6.65 -13.53 6.05
CA PRO A 129 -6.24 -13.82 4.68
C PRO A 129 -7.29 -13.36 3.65
N LEU A 130 -6.83 -13.12 2.42
CA LEU A 130 -7.69 -12.83 1.28
C LEU A 130 -8.26 -14.11 0.65
N GLU A 131 -9.43 -13.99 0.03
CA GLU A 131 -10.06 -15.06 -0.75
C GLU A 131 -9.23 -15.45 -1.98
N LEU A 132 -9.34 -16.72 -2.40
CA LEU A 132 -8.57 -17.30 -3.50
C LEU A 132 -8.74 -16.53 -4.82
N ALA A 133 -9.96 -16.07 -5.13
CA ALA A 133 -10.23 -15.32 -6.36
C ALA A 133 -9.44 -14.00 -6.45
N VAL A 134 -9.17 -13.38 -5.30
CA VAL A 134 -8.38 -12.14 -5.20
C VAL A 134 -6.89 -12.46 -5.28
N MET A 135 -6.45 -13.55 -4.65
CA MET A 135 -5.09 -14.06 -4.77
C MET A 135 -4.72 -14.35 -6.23
N ASP A 136 -5.59 -15.05 -6.98
CA ASP A 136 -5.40 -15.31 -8.41
C ASP A 136 -5.33 -14.01 -9.25
N ALA A 137 -6.02 -12.96 -8.81
CA ALA A 137 -5.94 -11.65 -9.45
C ALA A 137 -4.59 -10.97 -9.17
N PHE A 138 -4.05 -11.08 -7.95
CA PHE A 138 -2.71 -10.61 -7.62
C PHE A 138 -1.63 -11.34 -8.42
N ASP A 139 -1.74 -12.66 -8.58
CA ASP A 139 -0.78 -13.44 -9.38
C ASP A 139 -0.81 -13.02 -10.85
N ARG A 140 -2.00 -12.87 -11.44
CA ARG A 140 -2.11 -12.36 -12.82
C ARG A 140 -1.58 -10.94 -12.96
N ALA A 141 -1.86 -10.08 -11.99
CA ALA A 141 -1.31 -8.73 -11.92
C ALA A 141 0.21 -8.73 -11.89
N TRP A 142 0.83 -9.63 -11.11
CA TRP A 142 2.29 -9.80 -11.06
C TRP A 142 2.88 -10.19 -12.42
N HIS A 143 2.27 -11.16 -13.11
CA HIS A 143 2.75 -11.59 -14.44
C HIS A 143 2.74 -10.46 -15.48
N LEU A 144 1.82 -9.50 -15.36
CA LEU A 144 1.79 -8.32 -16.25
C LEU A 144 2.93 -7.35 -16.00
N VAL A 145 3.40 -7.21 -14.75
CA VAL A 145 4.40 -6.20 -14.38
C VAL A 145 5.82 -6.77 -14.24
N ALA A 146 5.96 -8.10 -14.05
CA ALA A 146 7.23 -8.77 -13.77
C ALA A 146 8.33 -8.42 -14.78
N HIS A 147 7.99 -8.37 -16.08
CA HIS A 147 8.94 -8.06 -17.15
C HIS A 147 9.50 -6.62 -17.13
N LYS A 148 8.90 -5.71 -16.36
CA LYS A 148 9.35 -4.31 -16.17
C LYS A 148 9.67 -4.00 -14.71
N CYS A 149 9.81 -5.02 -13.86
CA CYS A 149 10.19 -4.83 -12.47
C CYS A 149 11.63 -4.27 -12.42
N PRO A 150 11.88 -3.16 -11.70
CA PRO A 150 13.24 -2.67 -11.50
C PRO A 150 14.04 -3.65 -10.66
N ASN A 151 15.37 -3.66 -10.84
CA ASN A 151 16.24 -4.45 -9.97
C ASN A 151 16.21 -3.89 -8.53
N TYR A 152 16.11 -4.78 -7.55
CA TYR A 152 16.15 -4.42 -6.13
C TYR A 152 17.56 -3.99 -5.69
N PHE A 153 18.61 -4.53 -6.32
CA PHE A 153 19.99 -4.16 -6.06
C PHE A 153 20.38 -2.89 -6.84
N ARG A 154 21.07 -1.97 -6.17
CA ARG A 154 21.63 -0.76 -6.76
C ARG A 154 23.05 -0.52 -6.29
#